data_AF-A0A6P0N9P5-F1
#
_entry.id   AF-A0A6P0N9P5-F1
#
_cell.length_a   1.000
_cell.length_b   1.000
_cell.length_c   1.000
_cell.angle_alpha   90.00
_cell.angle_beta   90.00
_cell.angle_gamma   90.00
#
_symmetry.space_group_name_H-M   'P 1'
#
loop_
_entity.id
_entity.type
_entity.pdbx_description
1 polymer ?
#
loop_
_entity_poly.entity_id
_entity_poly.type
_entity_poly.pdbx_seq_one_letter_code
_entity_poly.pdbx_strand_id
1 'polypeptide(L)'
;MSEFSPTPESERSGLEPELGGVFRDAPERSGFEPELGGILRQKGVYVDEITCIGCKHCAHVARNTFYMEADHGRSRVFRQDGDPEDVIQEAIDTCPVDCIHWVDYTKLKNLEDERQYQVIPRAGLPIDRSIVAAKIKERKLARKRRKKRT
;
A
#
# COMPACT_ATOMS: atom_id res chain seq x y z
N MET A 1 21.55 33.00 4.08
CA MET A 1 20.28 32.81 4.83
C MET A 1 19.25 32.43 3.79
N SER A 2 19.06 31.13 3.58
CA SER A 2 18.12 30.64 2.57
C SER A 2 16.76 30.49 3.24
N GLU A 3 15.78 31.26 2.77
CA GLU A 3 14.39 31.22 3.22
C GLU A 3 13.83 29.80 3.08
N PHE A 4 13.62 29.14 4.22
CA PHE A 4 12.92 27.88 4.32
C PHE A 4 11.43 28.20 4.41
N SER A 5 10.75 28.26 3.27
CA SER A 5 9.29 28.38 3.24
C SER A 5 8.67 27.13 3.87
N PRO A 6 7.90 27.24 4.96
CA PRO A 6 7.28 26.08 5.59
C PRO A 6 6.23 25.50 4.64
N THR A 7 6.29 24.18 4.43
CA THR A 7 5.24 23.44 3.73
C THR A 7 3.91 23.55 4.50
N PRO A 8 2.78 23.64 3.80
CA PRO A 8 1.46 23.80 4.41
C PRO A 8 1.12 22.62 5.33
N GLU A 9 0.49 22.92 6.47
CA GLU A 9 0.20 21.97 7.56
C GLU A 9 -0.62 20.75 7.13
N SER A 10 -1.34 20.81 6.01
CA SER A 10 -2.18 19.72 5.50
C SER A 10 -1.39 18.54 4.93
N GLU A 11 -0.09 18.69 4.68
CA GLU A 11 0.80 17.65 4.13
C GLU A 11 1.75 17.06 5.18
N ARG A 12 1.63 17.47 6.45
CA ARG A 12 2.49 16.98 7.52
C ARG A 12 2.03 15.60 7.97
N SER A 13 2.87 14.60 7.71
CA SER A 13 2.57 13.18 7.99
C SER A 13 2.52 12.81 9.48
N GLY A 14 2.91 13.72 10.38
CA GLY A 14 2.97 13.50 11.83
C GLY A 14 4.14 12.59 12.27
N LEU A 15 5.05 12.29 11.35
CA LEU A 15 6.23 11.43 11.52
C LEU A 15 7.53 12.24 11.42
N GLU A 16 7.46 13.54 11.71
CA GLU A 16 8.56 14.48 11.55
C GLU A 16 9.59 14.34 12.70
N PRO A 17 10.87 14.13 12.40
CA PRO A 17 11.90 13.87 13.41
C PRO A 17 12.23 15.08 14.30
N GLU A 18 11.88 16.29 13.86
CA GLU A 18 12.20 17.56 14.55
C GLU A 18 11.43 17.76 15.87
N LEU A 19 10.35 17.00 16.11
CA LEU A 19 9.50 17.15 17.29
C LEU A 19 9.41 15.92 18.19
N GLY A 20 10.24 14.88 17.95
CA GLY A 20 10.34 13.73 18.85
C GLY A 20 9.00 13.12 19.22
N GLY A 21 8.28 12.59 18.22
CA GLY A 21 6.96 12.02 18.40
C GLY A 21 6.89 10.85 19.39
N VAL A 22 5.66 10.41 19.67
CA VAL A 22 5.27 9.37 20.65
C VAL A 22 6.08 8.06 20.54
N PHE A 23 6.69 7.78 19.39
CA PHE A 23 7.50 6.60 19.15
C PHE A 23 8.89 6.63 19.80
N ARG A 24 9.41 7.80 20.21
CA ARG A 24 10.72 7.90 20.88
C ARG A 24 10.74 7.25 22.27
N ASP A 25 9.59 7.23 22.96
CA ASP A 25 9.44 6.73 24.32
C ASP A 25 8.92 5.28 24.39
N ALA A 26 8.67 4.63 23.24
CA ALA A 26 8.23 3.25 23.20
C ALA A 26 9.39 2.30 23.58
N PRO A 27 9.21 1.39 24.56
CA PRO A 27 10.30 0.53 25.05
C PRO A 27 10.72 -0.56 24.06
N GLU A 28 9.88 -0.90 23.08
CA GLU A 28 10.17 -1.92 22.07
C GLU A 28 10.17 -1.31 20.66
N ARG A 29 11.35 -1.27 20.05
CA ARG A 29 11.53 -0.82 18.66
C ARG A 29 10.99 -1.90 17.71
N SER A 30 9.81 -1.65 17.15
CA SER A 30 9.11 -2.60 16.28
C SER A 30 9.74 -2.73 14.88
N GLY A 31 10.66 -1.85 14.49
CA GLY A 31 11.21 -1.76 13.12
C GLY A 31 10.25 -1.13 12.11
N PHE A 32 9.04 -0.75 12.53
CA PHE A 32 8.06 0.02 11.76
C PHE A 32 8.12 1.53 12.08
N GLU A 33 9.17 1.95 12.80
CA GLU A 33 9.37 3.35 13.18
C GLU A 33 9.97 4.12 11.99
N PRO A 34 9.26 5.11 11.44
CA PRO A 34 9.71 5.90 10.28
C PRO A 34 10.97 6.73 10.58
N GLU A 35 11.31 6.87 11.87
CA GLU A 35 12.54 7.45 12.39
C GLU A 35 13.81 6.74 11.83
N LEU A 36 13.71 5.47 11.41
CA LEU A 36 14.84 4.62 10.97
C LEU A 36 14.86 4.29 9.46
N GLY A 37 13.85 4.68 8.67
CA GLY A 37 13.63 4.09 7.32
C GLY A 37 13.81 5.04 6.13
N GLY A 38 15.01 5.10 5.54
CA GLY A 38 15.18 5.51 4.12
C GLY A 38 14.87 6.96 3.74
N ILE A 39 14.79 7.26 2.44
CA ILE A 39 14.39 8.59 1.89
C ILE A 39 12.86 8.69 1.78
N LEU A 40 12.16 7.54 1.71
CA LEU A 40 10.71 7.43 1.49
C LEU A 40 9.89 7.41 2.79
N ARG A 41 10.42 7.99 3.89
CA ARG A 41 9.86 7.93 5.26
C ARG A 41 8.38 8.30 5.39
N GLN A 42 7.91 9.20 4.54
CA GLN A 42 6.59 9.80 4.65
C GLN A 42 5.55 9.16 3.71
N LYS A 43 6.01 8.51 2.62
CA LYS A 43 5.16 7.97 1.56
C LYS A 43 5.53 6.53 1.25
N GLY A 44 4.54 5.65 1.21
CA GLY A 44 4.67 4.30 0.69
C GLY A 44 4.10 4.22 -0.71
N VAL A 45 4.58 3.26 -1.49
CA VAL A 45 3.95 2.83 -2.73
C VAL A 45 2.96 1.70 -2.45
N TYR A 46 1.78 1.80 -3.06
CA TYR A 46 0.68 0.85 -2.97
C TYR A 46 0.21 0.46 -4.38
N VAL A 47 -0.19 -0.81 -4.55
CA VAL A 47 -0.76 -1.30 -5.80
C VAL A 47 -2.21 -1.72 -5.56
N ASP A 48 -3.13 -1.16 -6.33
CA ASP A 48 -4.52 -1.61 -6.34
C ASP A 48 -4.65 -2.90 -7.18
N GLU A 49 -4.80 -4.02 -6.48
CA GLU A 49 -4.91 -5.35 -7.09
C GLU A 49 -6.20 -5.58 -7.87
N ILE A 50 -7.24 -4.77 -7.63
CA ILE A 50 -8.51 -4.90 -8.34
C ILE A 50 -8.37 -4.36 -9.76
N THR A 51 -7.68 -3.23 -9.92
CA THR A 51 -7.44 -2.57 -11.21
C THR A 51 -6.21 -3.13 -11.93
N CYS A 52 -5.21 -3.63 -11.19
CA CYS A 52 -4.01 -4.19 -11.78
C CYS A 52 -4.33 -5.33 -12.75
N ILE A 53 -3.92 -5.22 -14.02
CA ILE A 53 -4.16 -6.26 -15.04
C ILE A 53 -3.07 -7.35 -15.08
N GLY A 54 -1.98 -7.18 -14.33
CA GLY A 54 -0.89 -8.16 -14.28
C GLY A 54 0.07 -8.10 -15.48
N CYS A 55 0.31 -6.92 -16.05
CA CYS A 55 1.22 -6.74 -17.21
C CYS A 55 2.70 -6.98 -16.90
N LYS A 56 3.08 -7.08 -15.62
CA LYS A 56 4.44 -7.35 -15.09
C LYS A 56 5.50 -6.27 -15.37
N HIS A 57 5.12 -5.15 -15.99
CA HIS A 57 6.09 -4.11 -16.32
C HIS A 57 6.76 -3.51 -15.08
N CYS A 58 5.99 -3.17 -14.04
CA CYS A 58 6.53 -2.67 -12.77
C CYS A 58 7.49 -3.66 -12.08
N ALA A 59 7.22 -4.97 -12.18
CA ALA A 59 8.11 -6.01 -11.64
C ALA A 59 9.42 -6.15 -12.44
N HIS A 60 9.48 -5.67 -13.69
CA HIS A 60 10.72 -5.66 -14.48
C HIS A 60 11.53 -4.38 -14.26
N VAL A 61 10.86 -3.23 -14.15
CA VAL A 61 11.49 -1.93 -13.90
C VAL A 61 12.07 -1.87 -12.48
N ALA A 62 11.24 -2.13 -11.48
CA ALA A 62 11.57 -2.02 -10.05
C ALA A 62 11.49 -3.39 -9.36
N ARG A 63 12.45 -4.27 -9.70
CA ARG A 63 12.51 -5.68 -9.28
C ARG A 63 12.65 -5.89 -7.77
N ASN A 64 13.18 -4.91 -7.04
CA ASN A 64 13.37 -5.01 -5.59
C ASN A 64 12.19 -4.45 -4.80
N THR A 65 11.24 -3.80 -5.49
CA THR A 65 10.07 -3.14 -4.90
C THR A 65 8.79 -3.93 -5.19
N PHE A 66 8.60 -4.35 -6.43
CA PHE A 66 7.39 -5.04 -6.89
C PHE A 66 7.63 -6.53 -7.16
N TYR A 67 6.58 -7.32 -6.93
CA TYR A 67 6.54 -8.73 -7.31
C TYR A 67 5.16 -9.10 -7.85
N MET A 68 5.08 -10.22 -8.56
CA MET A 68 3.82 -10.75 -9.07
C MET A 68 3.30 -11.84 -8.14
N GLU A 69 2.08 -11.68 -7.67
CA GLU A 69 1.39 -12.70 -6.88
C GLU A 69 0.86 -13.82 -7.78
N ALA A 70 1.00 -15.07 -7.32
CA ALA A 70 0.80 -16.26 -8.15
C ALA A 70 -0.67 -16.72 -8.28
N ASP A 71 -1.52 -16.45 -7.29
CA ASP A 71 -2.91 -16.92 -7.24
C ASP A 71 -3.84 -16.12 -8.18
N HIS A 72 -3.58 -14.83 -8.32
CA HIS A 72 -4.41 -13.87 -9.04
C HIS A 72 -3.67 -13.19 -10.20
N GLY A 73 -2.33 -13.32 -10.27
CA GLY A 73 -1.52 -12.71 -11.31
C GLY A 73 -1.42 -11.19 -11.18
N ARG A 74 -1.56 -10.64 -9.97
CA ARG A 74 -1.56 -9.19 -9.71
C ARG A 74 -0.20 -8.74 -9.17
N SER A 75 0.17 -7.49 -9.45
CA SER A 75 1.39 -6.92 -8.88
C SER A 75 1.17 -6.52 -7.42
N ARG A 76 2.22 -6.60 -6.61
CA ARG A 76 2.25 -6.20 -5.21
C ARG A 76 3.59 -5.59 -4.85
N VAL A 77 3.58 -4.77 -3.81
CA VAL A 77 4.78 -4.18 -3.23
C VAL A 77 5.23 -5.04 -2.07
N PHE A 78 6.47 -5.53 -2.09
CA PHE A 78 7.03 -6.30 -0.95
C PHE A 78 8.04 -5.50 -0.14
N ARG A 79 8.69 -4.49 -0.74
CA ARG A 79 9.63 -3.60 -0.06
C ARG A 79 9.40 -2.18 -0.55
N GLN A 80 9.28 -1.26 0.39
CA GLN A 80 9.06 0.17 0.10
C GLN A 80 10.37 0.86 -0.32
N ASP A 81 11.48 0.50 0.32
CA ASP A 81 12.83 1.01 0.04
C ASP A 81 13.66 0.01 -0.79
N GLY A 82 13.03 -0.67 -1.74
CA GLY A 82 13.67 -1.70 -2.57
C GLY A 82 14.58 -1.11 -3.65
N ASP A 83 14.08 -0.10 -4.35
CA ASP A 83 14.69 0.59 -5.47
C ASP A 83 14.70 2.11 -5.21
N PRO A 84 15.52 2.91 -5.93
CA PRO A 84 15.50 4.37 -5.79
C PRO A 84 14.14 4.94 -6.25
N GLU A 85 13.77 6.08 -5.67
CA GLU A 85 12.49 6.73 -5.93
C GLU A 85 12.23 6.99 -7.42
N ASP A 86 13.25 7.41 -8.18
CA ASP A 86 13.13 7.67 -9.62
C ASP A 86 12.69 6.42 -10.40
N VAL A 87 13.18 5.23 -10.01
CA VAL A 87 12.84 3.96 -10.66
C VAL A 87 11.44 3.49 -10.24
N ILE A 88 11.04 3.76 -9.00
CA ILE A 88 9.66 3.52 -8.54
C ILE A 88 8.70 4.45 -9.29
N GLN A 89 9.07 5.71 -9.48
CA GLN A 89 8.28 6.69 -10.23
C GLN A 89 8.15 6.27 -11.70
N GLU A 90 9.23 5.81 -12.34
CA GLU A 90 9.18 5.23 -13.68
C GLU A 90 8.19 4.06 -13.75
N ALA A 91 8.22 3.14 -12.78
CA ALA A 91 7.29 2.02 -12.72
C ALA A 91 5.83 2.45 -12.55
N ILE A 92 5.58 3.57 -11.85
CA ILE A 92 4.25 4.17 -11.70
C ILE A 92 3.78 4.76 -13.04
N ASP A 93 4.60 5.61 -13.66
CA ASP A 93 4.25 6.35 -14.88
C ASP A 93 4.08 5.45 -16.10
N THR A 94 4.71 4.28 -16.10
CA THR A 94 4.63 3.28 -17.18
C THR A 94 3.48 2.29 -17.01
N CYS A 95 2.70 2.38 -15.94
CA CYS A 95 1.61 1.46 -15.68
C CYS A 95 0.43 1.71 -16.63
N PRO A 96 0.02 0.73 -17.47
CA PRO A 96 -1.00 0.96 -18.52
C PRO A 96 -2.43 1.19 -17.99
N VAL A 97 -2.66 0.98 -16.69
CA VAL A 97 -3.97 1.11 -16.03
C VAL A 97 -3.89 1.98 -14.78
N ASP A 98 -2.77 2.68 -14.57
CA ASP A 98 -2.55 3.60 -13.45
C ASP A 98 -2.85 2.99 -12.06
N CYS A 99 -2.58 1.69 -11.86
CA CYS A 99 -2.94 0.98 -10.62
C CYS A 99 -1.93 1.12 -9.47
N ILE A 100 -0.91 1.97 -9.60
CA ILE A 100 0.17 2.14 -8.62
C ILE A 100 0.12 3.57 -8.09
N HIS A 101 0.13 3.72 -6.76
CA HIS A 101 -0.09 5.01 -6.11
C HIS A 101 0.90 5.25 -4.97
N TRP A 102 1.38 6.50 -4.88
CA TRP A 102 1.98 7.01 -3.65
C TRP A 102 0.88 7.27 -2.62
N VAL A 103 1.07 6.77 -1.40
CA VAL A 103 0.15 6.92 -0.28
C VAL A 103 0.91 7.31 0.97
N ASP A 104 0.26 8.01 1.89
CA ASP A 104 0.85 8.27 3.20
C ASP A 104 1.14 6.93 3.91
N TYR A 105 2.32 6.83 4.53
CA TYR A 105 2.73 5.60 5.20
C TYR A 105 1.73 5.15 6.28
N THR A 106 1.07 6.11 6.95
CA THR A 106 0.02 5.86 7.95
C THR A 106 -1.23 5.20 7.35
N LYS A 107 -1.56 5.50 6.08
CA LYS A 107 -2.71 4.94 5.36
C LYS A 107 -2.38 3.57 4.76
N LEU A 108 -1.10 3.32 4.42
CA LEU A 108 -0.66 2.08 3.80
C LEU A 108 -1.07 0.84 4.63
N LYS A 109 -0.90 0.88 5.95
CA LYS A 109 -1.33 -0.22 6.83
C LYS A 109 -2.83 -0.52 6.72
N ASN A 110 -3.66 0.52 6.69
CA ASN A 110 -5.10 0.38 6.56
C ASN A 110 -5.48 -0.21 5.18
N LEU A 111 -4.82 0.25 4.11
CA LEU A 111 -5.04 -0.26 2.75
C LEU A 111 -4.67 -1.75 2.64
N GLU A 112 -3.55 -2.17 3.23
CA GLU A 112 -3.13 -3.57 3.27
C GLU A 112 -4.07 -4.46 4.11
N ASP A 113 -4.61 -3.93 5.20
CA ASP A 113 -5.63 -4.62 6.00
C ASP A 113 -6.95 -4.75 5.25
N GLU A 114 -7.40 -3.69 4.55
CA GLU A 114 -8.62 -3.72 3.75
C GLU A 114 -8.52 -4.66 2.55
N ARG A 115 -7.35 -4.72 1.91
CA ARG A 115 -7.01 -5.62 0.80
C ARG A 115 -7.28 -7.08 1.14
N GLN A 116 -6.98 -7.54 2.36
CA GLN A 116 -7.24 -8.93 2.78
C GLN A 116 -8.68 -9.38 2.54
N TYR A 117 -9.59 -8.43 2.49
CA TYR A 117 -11.00 -8.70 2.30
C TYR A 117 -11.49 -8.41 0.88
N GLN A 118 -10.69 -7.79 0.01
CA GLN A 118 -11.06 -7.53 -1.38
C GLN A 118 -11.24 -8.84 -2.16
N VAL A 119 -12.19 -8.86 -3.10
CA VAL A 119 -12.45 -10.03 -3.95
C VAL A 119 -11.75 -9.81 -5.27
N ILE A 120 -10.58 -10.42 -5.42
CA ILE A 120 -9.77 -10.28 -6.64
C ILE A 120 -10.20 -11.36 -7.64
N PRO A 121 -10.65 -10.98 -8.85
CA PRO A 121 -10.93 -11.95 -9.89
C PRO A 121 -9.62 -12.49 -10.47
N ARG A 122 -9.58 -13.80 -10.76
CA ARG A 122 -8.45 -14.41 -11.47
C ARG A 122 -8.35 -13.82 -12.87
N ALA A 123 -7.13 -13.46 -13.27
CA ALA A 123 -6.88 -12.94 -14.61
C ALA A 123 -7.35 -13.94 -15.68
N GLY A 124 -8.07 -13.45 -16.71
CA GLY A 124 -8.59 -14.26 -17.81
C GLY A 124 -9.92 -14.98 -17.55
N LEU A 125 -10.49 -14.89 -16.34
CA LEU A 125 -11.87 -15.36 -16.08
C LEU A 125 -12.84 -14.17 -16.03
N PRO A 126 -14.06 -14.32 -16.56
CA PRO A 126 -15.10 -13.32 -16.39
C PRO A 126 -15.43 -13.14 -14.91
N ILE A 127 -15.67 -11.90 -14.49
CA ILE A 127 -16.08 -11.58 -13.12
C ILE A 127 -17.50 -12.10 -12.94
N ASP A 128 -17.63 -13.25 -12.29
CA ASP A 128 -18.94 -13.80 -11.95
C ASP A 128 -19.57 -12.99 -10.81
N ARG A 129 -20.55 -12.15 -11.17
CA ARG A 129 -21.32 -11.32 -10.23
C ARG A 129 -21.96 -12.15 -9.11
N SER A 130 -22.29 -13.41 -9.38
CA SER A 130 -22.85 -14.36 -8.39
C SER A 130 -21.83 -14.70 -7.31
N ILE A 131 -20.58 -14.99 -7.72
CA ILE A 131 -19.47 -15.31 -6.80
C ILE A 131 -19.11 -14.08 -5.96
N VAL A 132 -19.06 -12.90 -6.57
CA VAL A 132 -18.81 -11.64 -5.86
C VAL A 132 -19.91 -11.38 -4.83
N ALA A 133 -21.19 -11.50 -5.21
CA ALA A 133 -22.32 -11.33 -4.31
C ALA A 133 -22.30 -12.35 -3.15
N ALA A 134 -21.96 -13.61 -3.43
CA ALA A 134 -21.83 -14.66 -2.41
C ALA A 134 -20.75 -14.33 -1.38
N LYS A 135 -19.53 -13.99 -1.82
CA LYS A 135 -18.43 -13.57 -0.93
C LYS A 135 -18.79 -12.32 -0.11
N ILE A 136 -19.47 -11.32 -0.71
CA ILE A 136 -19.95 -10.13 0.01
C ILE A 136 -20.94 -10.53 1.12
N LYS A 137 -21.87 -11.45 0.82
CA LYS A 137 -22.87 -11.94 1.78
C LYS A 137 -22.21 -12.69 2.95
N GLU A 138 -21.27 -13.58 2.66
CA GLU A 138 -20.48 -14.31 3.66
C GLU A 138 -19.71 -13.35 4.58
N ARG A 139 -19.05 -12.32 4.02
CA ARG A 139 -18.35 -11.29 4.78
C ARG A 139 -19.28 -10.49 5.70
N LYS A 140 -20.46 -10.07 5.21
CA LYS A 140 -21.47 -9.38 6.05
C LYS A 140 -21.93 -10.25 7.21
N LEU A 141 -22.11 -11.55 6.98
CA LEU A 141 -22.44 -12.53 8.02
C LEU A 141 -21.32 -12.70 9.04
N ALA A 142 -20.06 -12.80 8.61
CA ALA A 142 -18.90 -12.88 9.50
C ALA A 142 -18.76 -11.64 10.39
N ARG A 143 -18.92 -10.43 9.84
CA ARG A 143 -18.94 -9.17 10.61
C ARG A 143 -20.05 -9.14 11.66
N LYS A 144 -21.28 -9.55 11.28
CA LYS A 144 -22.41 -9.64 12.21
C LYS A 144 -22.14 -10.65 13.33
N ARG A 145 -21.55 -11.81 13.02
CA ARG A 145 -21.16 -12.82 14.00
C ARG A 145 -20.10 -12.30 14.99
N ARG A 146 -19.10 -11.58 14.50
CA ARG A 146 -18.02 -11.00 15.34
C ARG A 146 -18.58 -9.95 16.30
N LYS A 147 -19.47 -9.06 15.82
CA LYS A 147 -20.18 -8.06 16.65
C LYS A 147 -21.15 -8.63 17.68
N LYS A 148 -21.65 -9.86 17.48
CA LYS A 148 -22.60 -10.51 18.41
C LYS A 148 -21.89 -11.28 19.53
N ARG A 149 -20.56 -11.41 19.44
CA ARG A 149 -19.68 -12.09 20.41
C ARG A 149 -18.95 -11.11 21.36
N THR A 150 -18.95 -9.82 21.02
CA THR A 150 -18.53 -8.70 21.88
C THR A 150 -19.76 -8.10 22.53
#